data_AF-A0A3P2EIZ9-F1
#
_entry.id   AF-A0A3P2EIZ9-F1
#
_cell.length_a   1.000
_cell.length_b   1.000
_cell.length_c   1.000
_cell.angle_alpha   90.00
_cell.angle_beta   90.00
_cell.angle_gamma   90.00
#
_symmetry.space_group_name_H-M   'P 1'
#
loop_
_entity.id
_entity.type
_entity.pdbx_description
1 polymer ?
#
loop_
_entity_poly.entity_id
_entity_poly.type
_entity_poly.pdbx_seq_one_letter_code
_entity_poly.pdbx_strand_id
1 'polypeptide(L)'
;MKFLGKLILWLLVALLLVIIGAWFLLQTHWGARQASAWLSNGTGWQVSFDEMEHDFSSPSCAVAKRHLWSGRQACHFGGKTVDIGFSTRQFSDPLHADEIVLNDGTLNLSPHSADLPFAADRLMLRNMAFNSPETGWALSAQRVTGGVSPWTPEAGNVLGKTAQIQMSAGSMTLNGVEASNVLIQGKIDQGEVTLSTLGADVARGTLTGNAKRSADGSWRVDNLQLNEIRLQSPASLAEFSRR
;
A
#
# COMPACT_ATOMS: atom_id res chain seq x y z
N MET A 1 -22.05 48.15 17.33
CA MET A 1 -21.82 47.28 16.14
C MET A 1 -20.37 47.32 15.61
N LYS A 2 -19.75 48.49 15.33
CA LYS A 2 -18.38 48.56 14.78
C LYS A 2 -17.25 47.92 15.64
N PHE A 3 -17.41 47.82 16.96
CA PHE A 3 -16.39 47.23 17.84
C PHE A 3 -16.35 45.69 17.76
N LEU A 4 -17.52 45.04 17.76
CA LEU A 4 -17.62 43.57 17.69
C LEU A 4 -17.10 43.03 16.35
N GLY A 5 -17.40 43.71 15.23
CA GLY A 5 -16.84 43.36 13.92
C GLY A 5 -15.32 43.51 13.84
N LYS A 6 -14.74 44.54 14.49
CA LYS A 6 -13.28 44.69 14.60
C LYS A 6 -12.66 43.60 15.48
N LEU A 7 -13.31 43.22 16.58
CA LEU A 7 -12.84 42.13 17.45
C LEU A 7 -12.82 40.79 16.71
N ILE A 8 -13.89 40.47 15.98
CA ILE A 8 -14.00 39.25 15.16
C ILE A 8 -12.97 39.26 14.04
N LEU A 9 -12.74 40.41 13.38
CA LEU A 9 -11.70 40.54 12.36
C LEU A 9 -10.29 40.31 12.93
N TRP A 10 -9.98 40.89 14.10
CA TRP A 10 -8.69 40.65 14.77
C TRP A 10 -8.52 39.19 15.21
N LEU A 11 -9.59 38.53 15.68
CA LEU A 11 -9.58 37.09 15.99
C LEU A 11 -9.33 36.23 14.74
N LEU A 12 -9.98 36.55 13.60
CA LEU A 12 -9.75 35.85 12.34
C LEU A 12 -8.32 36.05 11.82
N VAL A 13 -7.78 37.27 11.91
CA VAL A 13 -6.39 37.55 11.52
C VAL A 13 -5.39 36.84 12.45
N ALA A 14 -5.64 36.83 13.76
CA ALA A 14 -4.81 36.10 14.71
C ALA A 14 -4.86 34.58 14.47
N LEU A 15 -6.05 34.03 14.21
CA LEU A 15 -6.23 32.62 13.85
C LEU A 15 -5.49 32.27 12.54
N LEU A 16 -5.58 33.14 11.52
CA LEU A 16 -4.85 32.97 10.26
C LEU A 16 -3.33 32.96 10.48
N LEU A 17 -2.80 33.88 11.29
CA LEU A 17 -1.38 33.92 11.64
C LEU A 17 -0.93 32.68 12.42
N VAL A 18 -1.77 32.14 13.31
CA VAL A 18 -1.51 30.87 14.02
C VAL A 18 -1.50 29.69 13.04
N ILE A 19 -2.43 29.63 12.09
CA ILE A 19 -2.46 28.58 11.05
C ILE A 19 -1.20 28.65 10.17
N ILE A 20 -0.81 29.85 9.71
CA ILE A 20 0.41 30.05 8.92
C ILE A 20 1.66 29.67 9.75
N GLY A 21 1.74 30.07 11.01
CA GLY A 21 2.84 29.72 11.91
C GLY A 21 2.95 28.21 12.16
N ALA A 22 1.83 27.53 12.41
CA ALA A 22 1.78 26.08 12.56
C ALA A 22 2.18 25.35 11.26
N TRP A 23 1.77 25.87 10.11
CA TRP A 23 2.14 25.36 8.79
C TRP A 23 3.65 25.46 8.54
N PHE A 24 4.28 26.61 8.82
CA PHE A 24 5.74 26.75 8.75
C PHE A 24 6.48 25.85 9.74
N LEU A 25 5.95 25.66 10.96
CA LEU A 25 6.56 24.75 11.94
C LEU A 25 6.53 23.29 11.47
N LEU A 26 5.43 22.84 10.85
CA LEU A 26 5.29 21.49 10.29
C LEU A 26 6.33 21.19 9.20
N GLN A 27 6.75 22.19 8.42
CA GLN A 27 7.82 22.04 7.42
C GLN A 27 9.22 21.85 8.04
N THR A 28 9.40 22.14 9.32
CA THR A 28 10.70 21.93 9.99
C THR A 28 10.84 20.51 10.53
N HIS A 29 12.07 19.98 10.56
CA HIS A 29 12.39 18.71 11.23
C HIS A 29 11.87 18.63 12.68
N TRP A 30 11.73 19.76 13.37
CA TRP A 30 11.17 19.81 14.73
C TRP A 30 9.66 19.59 14.75
N GLY A 31 8.91 20.27 13.87
CA GLY A 31 7.46 20.09 13.76
C GLY A 31 7.09 18.71 13.22
N ALA A 32 7.82 18.19 12.24
CA ALA A 32 7.65 16.83 11.73
C ALA A 32 7.83 15.77 12.85
N ARG A 33 8.83 15.93 13.73
CA ARG A 33 9.02 15.08 14.91
C ARG A 33 7.92 15.22 15.95
N GLN A 34 7.41 16.43 16.20
CA GLN A 34 6.32 16.64 17.14
C GLN A 34 5.00 16.02 16.63
N ALA A 35 4.71 16.14 15.33
CA ALA A 35 3.59 15.47 14.67
C ALA A 35 3.75 13.94 14.72
N SER A 36 4.94 13.42 14.42
CA SER A 36 5.30 12.00 14.55
C SER A 36 5.00 11.44 15.95
N ALA A 37 5.44 12.13 16.99
CA ALA A 37 5.22 11.74 18.38
C ALA A 37 3.73 11.79 18.77
N TRP A 38 2.99 12.78 18.28
CA TRP A 38 1.55 12.90 18.53
C TRP A 38 0.76 11.77 17.86
N LEU A 39 0.98 11.51 16.56
CA LEU A 39 0.36 10.37 15.86
C LEU A 39 0.73 9.04 16.50
N SER A 40 2.00 8.87 16.91
CA SER A 40 2.46 7.60 17.50
C SER A 40 1.82 7.32 18.86
N ASN A 41 1.70 8.35 19.71
CA ASN A 41 1.05 8.20 21.03
C ASN A 41 -0.46 8.01 20.93
N GLY A 42 -1.12 8.57 19.89
CA GLY A 42 -2.57 8.50 19.73
C GLY A 42 -3.11 7.22 19.08
N THR A 43 -2.28 6.49 18.32
CA THR A 43 -2.76 5.40 17.44
C THR A 43 -2.19 4.02 17.75
N GLY A 44 -1.20 3.90 18.64
CA GLY A 44 -0.52 2.63 18.95
C GLY A 44 0.47 2.15 17.89
N TRP A 45 0.61 2.90 16.79
CA TRP A 45 1.57 2.70 15.72
C TRP A 45 2.80 3.58 15.93
N GLN A 46 4.00 3.13 15.55
CA GLN A 46 5.14 4.04 15.45
C GLN A 46 5.19 4.66 14.05
N VAL A 47 5.01 5.98 13.98
CA VAL A 47 5.04 6.76 12.74
C VAL A 47 6.11 7.85 12.87
N SER A 48 7.10 7.86 11.98
CA SER A 48 8.15 8.87 11.92
C SER A 48 8.22 9.58 10.57
N PHE A 49 8.09 10.90 10.63
CA PHE A 49 8.31 11.86 9.55
C PHE A 49 9.60 12.63 9.85
N ASP A 50 10.62 12.53 8.98
CA ASP A 50 11.86 13.31 9.14
C ASP A 50 11.75 14.70 8.47
N GLU A 51 11.05 14.77 7.32
CA GLU A 51 10.74 16.00 6.57
C GLU A 51 9.37 15.87 5.89
N MET A 52 8.58 16.95 5.93
CA MET A 52 7.30 17.09 5.21
C MET A 52 7.43 18.21 4.18
N GLU A 53 7.49 17.86 2.91
CA GLU A 53 7.59 18.82 1.81
C GLU A 53 6.22 19.01 1.13
N HIS A 54 5.91 20.25 0.72
CA HIS A 54 4.63 20.61 0.11
C HIS A 54 4.90 21.50 -1.11
N ASP A 55 4.57 21.00 -2.31
CA ASP A 55 4.68 21.77 -3.55
C ASP A 55 3.49 22.74 -3.67
N PHE A 56 3.78 24.05 -3.76
CA PHE A 56 2.78 25.10 -3.97
C PHE A 56 2.03 24.98 -5.31
N SER A 57 2.60 24.29 -6.28
CA SER A 57 1.95 23.96 -7.56
C SER A 57 0.88 22.86 -7.40
N SER A 58 0.96 22.11 -6.30
CA SER A 58 0.18 20.91 -5.99
C SER A 58 -0.31 20.95 -4.52
N PRO A 59 -1.11 21.95 -4.10
CA PRO A 59 -1.41 22.23 -2.69
C PRO A 59 -2.21 21.15 -1.95
N SER A 60 -2.55 20.04 -2.61
CA SER A 60 -3.15 18.83 -2.05
C SER A 60 -2.16 17.66 -1.90
N CYS A 61 -0.85 17.83 -2.14
CA CYS A 61 0.12 16.73 -2.06
C CYS A 61 1.24 17.05 -1.06
N ALA A 62 1.42 16.19 -0.06
CA ALA A 62 2.52 16.25 0.90
C ALA A 62 3.45 15.05 0.73
N VAL A 63 4.76 15.29 0.69
CA VAL A 63 5.78 14.27 0.53
C VAL A 63 6.45 14.01 1.88
N ALA A 64 6.40 12.76 2.36
CA ALA A 64 7.10 12.31 3.55
C ALA A 64 8.35 11.50 3.18
N LYS A 65 9.52 12.03 3.52
CA LYS A 65 10.81 11.34 3.33
C LYS A 65 11.19 10.61 4.61
N ARG A 66 11.14 9.27 4.58
CA ARG A 66 11.79 8.35 5.56
C ARG A 66 11.17 8.36 6.99
N HIS A 67 10.95 7.26 7.73
CA HIS A 67 11.07 5.79 7.55
C HIS A 67 10.24 5.05 8.65
N LEU A 68 10.26 3.71 8.67
CA LEU A 68 9.90 2.80 9.78
C LEU A 68 8.45 2.86 10.31
N TRP A 69 7.62 1.97 9.75
CA TRP A 69 6.37 1.51 10.36
C TRP A 69 6.66 0.30 11.25
N SER A 70 6.42 0.41 12.56
CA SER A 70 6.56 -0.69 13.53
C SER A 70 5.38 -0.71 14.48
N GLY A 71 4.48 -1.68 14.27
CA GLY A 71 3.53 -2.11 15.31
C GLY A 71 4.14 -3.29 16.07
N ARG A 72 3.78 -3.48 17.34
CA ARG A 72 4.34 -4.58 18.16
C ARG A 72 4.06 -5.99 17.63
N GLN A 73 3.16 -6.13 16.65
CA GLN A 73 2.93 -7.29 15.77
C GLN A 73 2.20 -6.79 14.49
N ALA A 74 2.92 -6.35 13.46
CA ALA A 74 2.39 -6.10 12.10
C ALA A 74 3.49 -5.74 11.08
N CYS A 75 3.15 -5.88 9.79
CA CYS A 75 3.95 -5.60 8.59
C CYS A 75 5.02 -4.49 8.70
N HIS A 76 6.28 -4.82 8.40
CA HIS A 76 7.38 -3.85 8.36
C HIS A 76 7.51 -3.17 6.98
N PHE A 77 7.38 -1.84 6.96
CA PHE A 77 7.62 -1.01 5.78
C PHE A 77 9.00 -0.31 5.83
N GLY A 78 9.80 -0.50 4.78
CA GLY A 78 11.17 0.03 4.65
C GLY A 78 11.37 0.94 3.44
N GLY A 79 10.35 1.71 3.03
CA GLY A 79 10.40 2.55 1.83
C GLY A 79 11.07 3.90 1.98
N LYS A 80 11.71 4.38 0.89
CA LYS A 80 12.50 5.62 0.88
C LYS A 80 11.61 6.87 0.97
N THR A 81 10.46 6.84 0.31
CA THR A 81 9.49 7.95 0.28
C THR A 81 8.06 7.42 0.30
N VAL A 82 7.20 8.16 0.98
CA VAL A 82 5.74 7.97 1.00
C VAL A 82 5.12 9.32 0.70
N ASP A 83 4.37 9.41 -0.39
CA ASP A 83 3.68 10.65 -0.76
C ASP A 83 2.20 10.49 -0.42
N ILE A 84 1.59 11.48 0.24
CA ILE A 84 0.20 11.44 0.70
C ILE A 84 -0.55 12.66 0.14
N GLY A 85 -1.55 12.39 -0.69
CA GLY A 85 -2.49 13.35 -1.23
C GLY A 85 -3.68 13.56 -0.29
N PHE A 86 -3.98 14.82 0.03
CA PHE A 86 -5.04 15.26 0.94
C PHE A 86 -5.99 16.25 0.23
N SER A 87 -7.29 15.95 0.16
CA SER A 87 -8.32 16.93 -0.22
C SER A 87 -8.89 17.68 0.98
N THR A 88 -9.76 18.65 0.67
CA THR A 88 -10.65 19.31 1.63
C THR A 88 -11.60 18.36 2.38
N ARG A 89 -11.73 17.07 2.00
CA ARG A 89 -12.51 16.08 2.76
C ARG A 89 -11.95 15.83 4.16
N GLN A 90 -10.69 16.17 4.41
CA GLN A 90 -10.02 16.04 5.71
C GLN A 90 -10.72 16.78 6.86
N PHE A 91 -11.53 17.81 6.56
CA PHE A 91 -12.38 18.48 7.56
C PHE A 91 -13.59 17.65 8.01
N SER A 92 -14.02 16.68 7.21
CA SER A 92 -15.13 15.75 7.50
C SER A 92 -14.66 14.31 7.79
N ASP A 93 -13.49 13.94 7.28
CA ASP A 93 -12.96 12.58 7.25
C ASP A 93 -11.42 12.62 7.36
N PRO A 94 -10.87 12.90 8.57
CA PRO A 94 -9.46 13.28 8.79
C PRO A 94 -8.46 12.13 8.70
N LEU A 95 -8.91 10.93 8.32
CA LEU A 95 -8.08 9.73 8.19
C LEU A 95 -8.21 9.08 6.80
N HIS A 96 -8.82 9.78 5.82
CA HIS A 96 -8.99 9.28 4.46
C HIS A 96 -8.32 10.18 3.43
N ALA A 97 -7.19 9.73 2.91
CA ALA A 97 -6.41 10.40 1.87
C ALA A 97 -7.07 10.26 0.48
N ASP A 98 -6.73 11.14 -0.47
CA ASP A 98 -7.16 10.96 -1.86
C ASP A 98 -6.30 9.88 -2.53
N GLU A 99 -4.99 9.99 -2.35
CA GLU A 99 -3.99 9.10 -2.96
C GLU A 99 -2.83 8.90 -1.98
N ILE A 100 -2.34 7.67 -1.86
CA ILE A 100 -1.09 7.36 -1.16
C ILE A 100 -0.17 6.70 -2.18
N VAL A 101 1.05 7.22 -2.33
CA VAL A 101 2.07 6.67 -3.24
C VAL A 101 3.22 6.12 -2.42
N LEU A 102 3.52 4.83 -2.58
CA LEU A 102 4.68 4.17 -1.97
C LEU A 102 5.79 4.04 -3.02
N ASN A 103 6.97 4.62 -2.74
CA ASN A 103 8.07 4.71 -3.69
C ASN A 103 9.33 3.97 -3.20
N ASP A 104 9.97 3.21 -4.11
CA ASP A 104 11.32 2.64 -3.97
C ASP A 104 11.55 1.90 -2.63
N GLY A 105 10.58 1.10 -2.21
CA GLY A 105 10.51 0.58 -0.85
C GLY A 105 10.14 -0.89 -0.70
N THR A 106 10.42 -1.43 0.49
CA THR A 106 10.08 -2.82 0.83
C THR A 106 8.83 -2.88 1.71
N LEU A 107 7.86 -3.72 1.33
CA LEU A 107 6.70 -4.10 2.14
C LEU A 107 6.82 -5.57 2.54
N ASN A 108 6.99 -5.84 3.84
CA ASN A 108 6.98 -7.19 4.37
C ASN A 108 5.57 -7.51 4.91
N LEU A 109 4.90 -8.47 4.28
CA LEU A 109 3.56 -8.92 4.61
C LEU A 109 3.62 -9.99 5.71
N SER A 110 3.00 -9.70 6.86
CA SER A 110 2.81 -10.66 7.97
C SER A 110 1.34 -11.05 8.10
N PRO A 111 1.03 -12.31 8.51
CA PRO A 111 -0.35 -12.82 8.61
C PRO A 111 -1.19 -12.12 9.67
N HIS A 112 -0.56 -11.45 10.64
CA HIS A 112 -1.21 -10.63 11.66
C HIS A 112 -1.03 -9.15 11.32
N SER A 113 -1.85 -8.65 10.39
CA SER A 113 -1.93 -7.23 10.07
C SER A 113 -2.91 -6.55 11.04
N ALA A 114 -2.40 -5.71 11.94
CA ALA A 114 -3.24 -4.87 12.79
C ALA A 114 -3.94 -3.76 11.99
N ASP A 115 -5.04 -3.23 12.52
CA ASP A 115 -5.89 -2.23 11.85
C ASP A 115 -5.13 -0.95 11.49
N LEU A 116 -4.94 -0.74 10.18
CA LEU A 116 -4.37 0.51 9.67
C LEU A 116 -5.40 1.63 9.91
N PRO A 117 -5.04 2.73 10.58
CA PRO A 117 -6.00 3.73 11.05
C PRO A 117 -6.40 4.73 9.97
N PHE A 118 -6.01 4.50 8.72
CA PHE A 118 -6.28 5.39 7.59
C PHE A 118 -6.55 4.61 6.30
N ALA A 119 -7.26 5.26 5.39
CA ALA A 119 -7.63 4.74 4.07
C ALA A 119 -7.29 5.75 2.96
N ALA A 120 -7.42 5.35 1.70
CA ALA A 120 -7.31 6.25 0.56
C ALA A 120 -8.27 5.89 -0.59
N ASP A 121 -8.66 6.88 -1.39
CA ASP A 121 -9.39 6.59 -2.65
C ASP A 121 -8.49 5.84 -3.65
N ARG A 122 -7.17 6.01 -3.60
CA ARG A 122 -6.17 5.21 -4.33
C ARG A 122 -4.92 4.93 -3.48
N LEU A 123 -4.47 3.68 -3.45
CA LEU A 123 -3.10 3.33 -3.09
C LEU A 123 -2.32 3.04 -4.37
N MET A 124 -1.19 3.70 -4.57
CA MET A 124 -0.29 3.55 -5.72
C MET A 124 1.08 3.05 -5.25
N LEU A 125 1.69 2.19 -6.07
CA LEU A 125 2.98 1.57 -5.81
C LEU A 125 3.92 1.88 -6.98
N ARG A 126 5.14 2.33 -6.69
CA ARG A 126 6.18 2.60 -7.70
C ARG A 126 7.49 1.95 -7.27
N ASN A 127 7.96 1.00 -8.10
CA ASN A 127 9.24 0.31 -7.91
C ASN A 127 9.41 -0.34 -6.51
N MET A 128 8.35 -0.96 -6.00
CA MET A 128 8.33 -1.59 -4.69
C MET A 128 8.94 -3.00 -4.70
N ALA A 129 9.32 -3.50 -3.53
CA ALA A 129 9.72 -4.88 -3.27
C ALA A 129 8.80 -5.49 -2.21
N PHE A 130 8.21 -6.64 -2.48
CA PHE A 130 7.28 -7.31 -1.57
C PHE A 130 7.90 -8.61 -1.07
N ASN A 131 7.75 -8.93 0.22
CA ASN A 131 8.10 -10.24 0.78
C ASN A 131 6.97 -10.73 1.69
N SER A 132 6.68 -12.02 1.68
CA SER A 132 5.69 -12.64 2.58
C SER A 132 6.26 -13.95 3.16
N PRO A 133 7.18 -13.89 4.12
CA PRO A 133 7.84 -15.08 4.66
C PRO A 133 6.93 -15.93 5.58
N GLU A 134 5.88 -15.34 6.15
CA GLU A 134 5.10 -15.92 7.25
C GLU A 134 3.67 -16.35 6.88
N THR A 135 3.21 -16.12 5.64
CA THR A 135 1.81 -16.34 5.24
C THR A 135 1.51 -17.74 4.68
N GLY A 136 2.45 -18.68 4.87
CA GLY A 136 2.36 -20.05 4.32
C GLY A 136 2.63 -20.15 2.81
N TRP A 137 2.65 -19.03 2.08
CA TRP A 137 3.12 -18.93 0.70
C TRP A 137 4.39 -18.09 0.69
N ALA A 138 5.54 -18.70 0.34
CA ALA A 138 6.81 -18.00 0.23
C ALA A 138 6.82 -17.13 -1.03
N LEU A 139 6.27 -15.92 -0.90
CA LEU A 139 6.19 -14.91 -1.96
C LEU A 139 7.30 -13.86 -1.77
N SER A 140 8.04 -13.59 -2.83
CA SER A 140 8.83 -12.37 -2.98
C SER A 140 8.59 -11.74 -4.36
N ALA A 141 8.71 -10.43 -4.47
CA ALA A 141 8.58 -9.73 -5.74
C ALA A 141 9.40 -8.43 -5.74
N GLN A 142 9.88 -8.01 -6.91
CA GLN A 142 10.68 -6.80 -7.11
C GLN A 142 10.19 -5.98 -8.29
N ARG A 143 10.46 -4.66 -8.25
CA ARG A 143 9.97 -3.68 -9.23
C ARG A 143 8.45 -3.67 -9.33
N VAL A 144 7.76 -3.90 -8.21
CA VAL A 144 6.30 -3.95 -8.12
C VAL A 144 5.74 -2.54 -8.34
N THR A 145 4.86 -2.40 -9.32
CA THR A 145 4.25 -1.13 -9.71
C THR A 145 2.77 -1.34 -10.01
N GLY A 146 1.90 -0.43 -9.57
CA GLY A 146 0.46 -0.61 -9.73
C GLY A 146 -0.36 0.20 -8.75
N GLY A 147 -1.60 -0.21 -8.52
CA GLY A 147 -2.47 0.39 -7.52
C GLY A 147 -3.70 -0.42 -7.14
N VAL A 148 -4.36 0.08 -6.10
CA VAL A 148 -5.57 -0.47 -5.47
C VAL A 148 -6.56 0.68 -5.26
N SER A 149 -7.82 0.51 -5.67
CA SER A 149 -8.84 1.57 -5.56
C SER A 149 -10.27 1.03 -5.40
N PRO A 150 -11.04 1.46 -4.38
CA PRO A 150 -10.56 2.20 -3.21
C PRO A 150 -9.57 1.34 -2.39
N TRP A 151 -8.75 1.99 -1.55
CA TRP A 151 -7.90 1.29 -0.59
C TRP A 151 -8.39 1.56 0.83
N THR A 152 -9.20 0.64 1.34
CA THR A 152 -9.84 0.74 2.67
C THR A 152 -9.42 -0.45 3.53
N PRO A 153 -8.21 -0.44 4.12
CA PRO A 153 -7.69 -1.58 4.87
C PRO A 153 -8.54 -1.89 6.11
N GLU A 154 -8.66 -3.18 6.44
CA GLU A 154 -9.32 -3.69 7.64
C GLU A 154 -8.50 -4.84 8.25
N ALA A 155 -8.73 -5.21 9.52
CA ALA A 155 -8.15 -6.40 10.14
C ALA A 155 -8.21 -7.63 9.21
N GLY A 156 -7.03 -8.23 8.96
CA GLY A 156 -6.85 -9.37 8.06
C GLY A 156 -7.06 -9.09 6.56
N ASN A 157 -7.48 -7.88 6.17
CA ASN A 157 -7.79 -7.49 4.79
C ASN A 157 -7.04 -6.18 4.43
N VAL A 158 -5.72 -6.25 4.29
CA VAL A 158 -4.84 -5.07 4.07
C VAL A 158 -5.10 -4.29 2.78
N LEU A 159 -5.86 -4.83 1.83
CA LEU A 159 -6.30 -4.13 0.61
C LEU A 159 -7.76 -3.66 0.67
N GLY A 160 -8.47 -4.01 1.75
CA GLY A 160 -9.92 -3.84 1.90
C GLY A 160 -10.75 -5.00 1.34
N LYS A 161 -12.05 -5.00 1.68
CA LYS A 161 -13.01 -6.03 1.24
C LYS A 161 -13.56 -5.81 -0.16
N THR A 162 -13.52 -4.59 -0.68
CA THR A 162 -13.98 -4.25 -2.03
C THR A 162 -13.01 -3.27 -2.67
N ALA A 163 -12.28 -3.71 -3.71
CA ALA A 163 -11.25 -2.91 -4.37
C ALA A 163 -10.98 -3.43 -5.79
N GLN A 164 -10.64 -2.54 -6.72
CA GLN A 164 -9.97 -2.94 -7.96
C GLN A 164 -8.46 -3.02 -7.72
N ILE A 165 -7.80 -3.99 -8.37
CA ILE A 165 -6.35 -4.21 -8.28
C ILE A 165 -5.78 -4.23 -9.69
N GLN A 166 -4.74 -3.45 -9.94
CA GLN A 166 -3.90 -3.58 -11.12
C GLN A 166 -2.44 -3.49 -10.68
N MET A 167 -1.67 -4.56 -10.85
CA MET A 167 -0.28 -4.64 -10.43
C MET A 167 0.57 -5.32 -11.50
N SER A 168 1.81 -4.88 -11.61
CA SER A 168 2.86 -5.59 -12.32
C SER A 168 4.06 -5.78 -11.39
N ALA A 169 4.87 -6.81 -11.66
CA ALA A 169 6.15 -7.02 -11.00
C ALA A 169 7.21 -7.41 -12.03
N GLY A 170 8.39 -6.84 -11.87
CA GLY A 170 9.51 -7.14 -12.76
C GLY A 170 10.04 -8.55 -12.60
N SER A 171 10.06 -9.04 -11.36
CA SER A 171 10.31 -10.42 -10.99
C SER A 171 9.46 -10.79 -9.78
N MET A 172 9.12 -12.06 -9.66
CA MET A 172 8.38 -12.66 -8.56
C MET A 172 8.87 -14.09 -8.34
N THR A 173 9.00 -14.51 -7.09
CA THR A 173 9.18 -15.90 -6.71
C THR A 173 8.00 -16.31 -5.84
N LEU A 174 7.29 -17.37 -6.21
CA LEU A 174 6.19 -17.93 -5.41
C LEU A 174 6.47 -19.40 -5.14
N ASN A 175 6.68 -19.76 -3.87
CA ASN A 175 6.97 -21.13 -3.43
C ASN A 175 8.14 -21.78 -4.20
N GLY A 176 9.17 -20.97 -4.53
CA GLY A 176 10.34 -21.40 -5.30
C GLY A 176 10.16 -21.40 -6.83
N VAL A 177 8.96 -21.12 -7.35
CA VAL A 177 8.75 -20.91 -8.79
C VAL A 177 9.06 -19.46 -9.13
N GLU A 178 10.07 -19.24 -9.96
CA GLU A 178 10.44 -17.93 -10.48
C GLU A 178 9.59 -17.52 -11.68
N ALA A 179 9.20 -16.25 -11.69
CA ALA A 179 8.43 -15.59 -12.73
C ALA A 179 8.99 -14.19 -13.01
N SER A 180 8.93 -13.72 -14.26
CA SER A 180 9.26 -12.35 -14.65
C SER A 180 8.16 -11.71 -15.47
N ASN A 181 8.21 -10.37 -15.61
CA ASN A 181 7.23 -9.60 -16.38
C ASN A 181 5.76 -9.90 -15.98
N VAL A 182 5.54 -9.98 -14.66
CA VAL A 182 4.25 -10.37 -14.09
C VAL A 182 3.25 -9.24 -14.24
N LEU A 183 2.02 -9.57 -14.63
CA LEU A 183 0.85 -8.70 -14.68
C LEU A 183 -0.31 -9.39 -13.97
N ILE A 184 -0.97 -8.65 -13.07
CA ILE A 184 -2.17 -9.07 -12.34
C ILE A 184 -3.19 -7.94 -12.45
N GLN A 185 -4.39 -8.26 -12.93
CA GLN A 185 -5.54 -7.36 -12.90
C GLN A 185 -6.74 -8.10 -12.33
N GLY A 186 -7.54 -7.42 -11.52
CA GLY A 186 -8.69 -8.03 -10.89
C GLY A 186 -9.44 -7.11 -9.94
N LYS A 187 -10.31 -7.72 -9.13
CA LYS A 187 -11.03 -7.07 -8.05
C LYS A 187 -11.16 -7.97 -6.82
N ILE A 188 -11.26 -7.36 -5.65
CA ILE A 188 -11.82 -7.94 -4.45
C ILE A 188 -13.28 -7.50 -4.35
N ASP A 189 -14.17 -8.41 -3.99
CA ASP A 189 -15.60 -8.17 -3.78
C ASP A 189 -16.07 -8.99 -2.58
N GLN A 190 -16.32 -8.33 -1.45
CA GLN A 190 -16.67 -8.96 -0.16
C GLN A 190 -15.73 -10.10 0.28
N GLY A 191 -14.43 -9.99 -0.03
CA GLY A 191 -13.42 -10.99 0.28
C GLY A 191 -13.26 -12.13 -0.74
N GLU A 192 -14.12 -12.20 -1.77
CA GLU A 192 -13.81 -12.96 -2.98
C GLU A 192 -12.82 -12.19 -3.84
N VAL A 193 -11.86 -12.87 -4.47
CA VAL A 193 -10.88 -12.24 -5.38
C VAL A 193 -11.12 -12.77 -6.79
N THR A 194 -11.39 -11.88 -7.74
CA THR A 194 -11.50 -12.22 -9.17
C THR A 194 -10.32 -11.61 -9.92
N LEU A 195 -9.41 -12.45 -10.39
CA LEU A 195 -8.25 -12.07 -11.20
C LEU A 195 -8.63 -12.25 -12.67
N SER A 196 -9.03 -11.15 -13.32
CA SER A 196 -9.45 -11.12 -14.72
C SER A 196 -8.30 -11.32 -15.69
N THR A 197 -7.10 -10.91 -15.29
CA THR A 197 -5.86 -11.05 -16.07
C THR A 197 -4.75 -11.52 -15.14
N LEU A 198 -4.15 -12.65 -15.49
CA LEU A 198 -2.87 -13.11 -15.00
C LEU A 198 -1.95 -13.28 -16.19
N GLY A 199 -0.73 -12.77 -16.10
CA GLY A 199 0.32 -12.94 -17.11
C GLY A 199 1.68 -12.98 -16.44
N ALA A 200 2.56 -13.87 -16.89
CA ALA A 200 3.96 -13.94 -16.46
C ALA A 200 4.80 -14.77 -17.42
N ASP A 201 6.09 -14.45 -17.52
CA ASP A 201 7.09 -15.35 -18.09
C ASP A 201 7.53 -16.33 -17.00
N VAL A 202 7.42 -17.64 -17.24
CA VAL A 202 7.70 -18.69 -16.26
C VAL A 202 8.45 -19.84 -16.94
N ALA A 203 9.54 -20.31 -16.34
CA ALA A 203 10.31 -21.47 -16.82
C ALA A 203 10.68 -21.40 -18.33
N ARG A 204 11.06 -20.20 -18.81
CA ARG A 204 11.39 -19.84 -20.22
C ARG A 204 10.22 -19.87 -21.22
N GLY A 205 8.99 -20.04 -20.75
CA GLY A 205 7.78 -19.87 -21.55
C GLY A 205 6.88 -18.77 -20.97
N THR A 206 5.64 -18.68 -21.44
CA THR A 206 4.65 -17.73 -20.94
C THR A 206 3.45 -18.44 -20.32
N LEU A 207 2.93 -17.86 -19.24
CA LEU A 207 1.70 -18.24 -18.57
C LEU A 207 0.73 -17.07 -18.67
N THR A 208 -0.48 -17.32 -19.17
CA THR A 208 -1.59 -16.35 -19.09
C THR A 208 -2.86 -17.04 -18.62
N GLY A 209 -3.77 -16.31 -17.98
CA GLY A 209 -5.02 -16.91 -17.50
C GLY A 209 -5.87 -15.97 -16.66
N ASN A 210 -6.88 -16.55 -16.03
CA ASN A 210 -7.76 -15.89 -15.08
C ASN A 210 -8.23 -16.87 -14.00
N ALA A 211 -8.52 -16.35 -12.81
CA ALA A 211 -8.86 -17.17 -11.66
C ALA A 211 -9.77 -16.42 -10.69
N LYS A 212 -10.61 -17.17 -9.98
CA LYS A 212 -11.40 -16.68 -8.84
C LYS A 212 -10.97 -17.41 -7.57
N ARG A 213 -10.72 -16.66 -6.51
CA ARG A 213 -10.67 -17.17 -5.12
C ARG A 213 -12.00 -16.87 -4.45
N SER A 214 -12.68 -17.91 -3.99
CA SER A 214 -13.93 -17.79 -3.22
C SER A 214 -13.64 -17.41 -1.76
N ALA A 215 -14.68 -16.99 -1.02
CA ALA A 215 -14.53 -16.60 0.39
C ALA A 215 -14.06 -17.73 1.33
N ASP A 216 -14.33 -18.99 0.98
CA ASP A 216 -13.82 -20.19 1.67
C ASP A 216 -12.32 -20.45 1.41
N GLY A 217 -11.69 -19.66 0.55
CA GLY A 217 -10.29 -19.78 0.15
C GLY A 217 -10.03 -20.76 -1.00
N SER A 218 -11.05 -21.42 -1.54
CA SER A 218 -10.93 -22.25 -2.73
C SER A 218 -10.56 -21.42 -3.96
N TRP A 219 -9.74 -21.99 -4.85
CA TRP A 219 -9.36 -21.38 -6.11
C TRP A 219 -9.99 -22.13 -7.28
N ARG A 220 -10.62 -21.38 -8.18
CA ARG A 220 -11.14 -21.83 -9.47
C ARG A 220 -10.38 -21.11 -10.58
N VAL A 221 -9.70 -21.85 -11.45
CA VAL A 221 -9.04 -21.31 -12.63
C VAL A 221 -10.02 -21.45 -13.79
N ASP A 222 -10.39 -20.33 -14.42
CA ASP A 222 -11.39 -20.33 -15.50
C ASP A 222 -10.75 -20.56 -16.88
N ASN A 223 -9.54 -20.06 -17.07
CA ASN A 223 -8.68 -20.31 -18.22
C ASN A 223 -7.21 -20.25 -17.80
N LEU A 224 -6.39 -21.14 -18.35
CA LEU A 224 -4.94 -21.16 -18.18
C LEU A 224 -4.28 -21.59 -19.49
N GLN A 225 -3.58 -20.65 -20.13
CA GLN A 225 -2.76 -20.90 -21.29
C GLN A 225 -1.29 -20.96 -20.86
N LEU A 226 -0.64 -22.05 -21.26
CA LEU A 226 0.80 -22.29 -21.04
C LEU A 226 1.45 -22.42 -22.41
N ASN A 227 2.45 -21.61 -22.71
CA ASN A 227 3.21 -21.67 -23.96
C ASN A 227 4.70 -21.87 -23.66
N GLU A 228 5.33 -22.83 -24.34
CA GLU A 228 6.77 -23.14 -24.25
C GLU A 228 7.35 -23.35 -22.84
N ILE A 229 6.52 -23.68 -21.84
CA ILE A 229 6.92 -23.92 -20.45
C ILE A 229 7.89 -25.10 -20.35
N ARG A 230 9.09 -24.90 -19.78
CA ARG A 230 10.12 -25.93 -19.59
C ARG A 230 10.42 -26.17 -18.11
N LEU A 231 9.45 -26.74 -17.39
CA LEU A 231 9.65 -27.18 -16.01
C LEU A 231 10.55 -28.42 -15.93
N GLN A 232 11.49 -28.43 -14.98
CA GLN A 232 12.31 -29.57 -14.64
C GLN A 232 12.10 -29.90 -13.15
N SER A 233 11.79 -31.16 -12.84
CA SER A 233 11.73 -31.64 -11.47
C SER A 233 13.08 -32.26 -11.10
N PRO A 234 13.63 -32.00 -9.89
CA PRO A 234 14.77 -32.75 -9.38
C PRO A 234 14.38 -34.17 -8.91
N ALA A 235 13.08 -34.44 -8.71
CA ALA A 235 12.59 -35.74 -8.27
C ALA A 235 12.64 -36.78 -9.39
N SER A 236 13.07 -38.00 -9.04
CA SER A 236 13.16 -39.14 -9.93
C SER A 236 11.78 -39.73 -10.27
N LEU A 237 11.68 -40.43 -11.40
CA LEU A 237 10.46 -41.14 -11.81
C LEU A 237 9.94 -42.12 -10.74
N ALA A 238 10.84 -42.73 -9.97
CA ALA A 238 10.50 -43.68 -8.90
C ALA A 238 9.90 -43.02 -7.65
N GLU A 239 10.09 -41.70 -7.46
CA GLU A 239 9.45 -40.93 -6.39
C GLU A 239 8.05 -40.45 -6.80
N PHE A 240 7.82 -40.20 -8.09
CA PHE A 240 6.49 -39.90 -8.62
C PHE A 240 5.52 -41.09 -8.56
N SER A 241 6.02 -42.34 -8.68
CA SER A 241 5.19 -43.55 -8.69
C SER A 241 4.83 -44.11 -7.29
N ARG A 242 5.04 -43.34 -6.21
CA ARG A 242 4.77 -43.75 -4.81
C ARG A 242 3.70 -42.90 -4.12
N ARG A 243 2.82 -42.26 -4.89
CA ARG A 243 1.64 -41.53 -4.37
C ARG A 243 0.36 -42.33 -4.62
#